data_AF-F1QSR1-F1
#
_entry.id   AF-F1QSR1-F1
#
_cell.length_a   1.000
_cell.length_b   1.000
_cell.length_c   1.000
_cell.angle_alpha   90.00
_cell.angle_beta   90.00
_cell.angle_gamma   90.00
#
_symmetry.space_group_name_H-M   'P 1'
#
loop_
_entity.id
_entity.type
_entity.pdbx_description
1 polymer ?
#
loop_
_entity_poly.entity_id
_entity_poly.type
_entity_poly.pdbx_seq_one_letter_code
_entity_poly.pdbx_strand_id
1 'polypeptide(L)'
;MVVDAPNANGPFPPVALMHFRDVAPAEQEKLFVQKLRQCCVLFDFLSDPLSDLKWKEVKRAALSEMVEYITHNRNVITEPIYPEVVHMFAVNMFRTLPPSSNPTGAEFDPEEDEPTLEAAWPHLQLVYEFFLRFLESPDFQPNVAKKYIDQKFVMQLLDLFDSEDPRERDFLKTTLHRIYGKFLGLRAYIRKQINNIFYRFIYETEHHNGIAELLEVLGSIINGFALPLKEEHKIFLLKVLLPLHKVKSLSVYHPQLAYCVVQFLEKDSTLTEPVVMALLKYWPKTHSPKEVMFLNELEEILDVIEPSEFVKVMEPLFRQLAKCVSSPHFQVAERALYYWNNEYIMSLISDNAAKILPIMFPALYRNSKSHWNK
;
A
#
# COMPACT_ATOMS: atom_id res chain seq x y z
N MET A 1 20.94 -33.97 8.04
CA MET A 1 22.20 -33.45 7.45
C MET A 1 21.89 -32.06 6.92
N VAL A 2 22.07 -31.07 7.78
CA VAL A 2 21.85 -29.65 7.46
C VAL A 2 23.11 -29.19 6.73
N VAL A 3 22.94 -28.70 5.51
CA VAL A 3 24.03 -28.13 4.72
C VAL A 3 24.11 -26.67 5.13
N ASP A 4 25.20 -26.31 5.81
CA ASP A 4 25.48 -24.94 6.24
C ASP A 4 25.44 -23.97 5.04
N ALA A 5 24.75 -22.85 5.22
CA ALA A 5 24.78 -21.74 4.28
C ALA A 5 26.20 -21.14 4.23
N PRO A 6 26.69 -20.68 3.06
CA PRO A 6 28.01 -20.11 2.95
C PRO A 6 28.14 -18.84 3.80
N ASN A 7 29.22 -18.74 4.55
CA ASN A 7 29.63 -17.58 5.34
C ASN A 7 29.45 -16.27 4.56
N ALA A 8 28.50 -15.42 4.97
CA ALA A 8 28.21 -14.13 4.33
C ALA A 8 29.30 -13.07 4.56
N ASN A 9 30.29 -13.36 5.42
CA ASN A 9 31.42 -12.49 5.68
C ASN A 9 32.52 -12.74 4.63
N GLY A 10 32.46 -11.96 3.54
CA GLY A 10 33.62 -11.76 2.65
C GLY A 10 34.83 -11.17 3.39
N PRO A 11 36.00 -11.08 2.75
CA PRO A 11 37.30 -10.84 3.40
C PRO A 11 37.54 -9.37 3.84
N PHE A 12 36.50 -8.55 3.97
CA PHE A 12 36.65 -7.13 4.30
C PHE A 12 36.47 -6.91 5.81
N PRO A 13 37.54 -6.67 6.58
CA PRO A 13 37.40 -6.24 7.96
C PRO A 13 36.66 -4.90 8.00
N PRO A 14 35.75 -4.66 8.95
CA PRO A 14 35.17 -3.34 9.15
C PRO A 14 36.32 -2.43 9.60
N VAL A 15 36.79 -1.55 8.72
CA VAL A 15 37.80 -0.52 9.04
C VAL A 15 37.14 0.83 8.83
N ALA A 16 37.31 1.77 9.76
CA ALA A 16 36.79 3.12 9.57
C ALA A 16 37.48 3.76 8.35
N LEU A 17 36.73 3.97 7.27
CA LEU A 17 37.21 4.63 6.05
C LEU A 17 37.21 6.15 6.24
N MET A 18 38.05 6.84 5.45
CA MET A 18 38.13 8.31 5.44
C MET A 18 36.79 8.97 5.06
N HIS A 19 36.64 10.26 5.42
CA HIS A 19 35.48 11.04 5.00
C HIS A 19 35.62 11.53 3.55
N PHE A 20 34.50 11.75 2.85
CA PHE A 20 34.54 12.23 1.46
C PHE A 20 35.22 13.60 1.32
N ARG A 21 35.09 14.47 2.32
CA ARG A 21 35.71 15.81 2.34
C ARG A 21 37.24 15.79 2.45
N ASP A 22 37.80 14.69 2.95
CA ASP A 22 39.24 14.57 3.23
C ASP A 22 39.99 13.92 2.05
N VAL A 23 39.29 13.59 0.95
CA VAL A 23 39.83 12.87 -0.21
C VAL A 23 39.67 13.71 -1.48
N ALA A 24 40.68 13.65 -2.35
CA ALA A 24 40.69 14.39 -3.61
C ALA A 24 39.51 13.95 -4.52
N PRO A 25 38.91 14.86 -5.31
CA PRO A 25 37.74 14.55 -6.13
C PRO A 25 37.89 13.32 -7.04
N ALA A 26 39.09 13.08 -7.58
CA ALA A 26 39.38 11.93 -8.44
C ALA A 26 39.34 10.57 -7.72
N GLU A 27 39.51 10.55 -6.40
CA GLU A 27 39.51 9.33 -5.58
C GLU A 27 38.16 9.11 -4.86
N GLN A 28 37.26 10.10 -4.88
CA GLN A 28 35.97 10.03 -4.19
C GLN A 28 35.09 8.90 -4.71
N GLU A 29 35.06 8.66 -6.03
CA GLU A 29 34.29 7.55 -6.61
C GLU A 29 34.77 6.18 -6.11
N LYS A 30 36.09 6.00 -6.03
CA LYS A 30 36.69 4.77 -5.49
C LYS A 30 36.38 4.59 -4.01
N LEU A 31 36.44 5.67 -3.22
CA LEU A 31 36.04 5.66 -1.81
C LEU A 31 34.55 5.32 -1.66
N PHE A 32 33.70 5.85 -2.55
CA PHE A 32 32.26 5.60 -2.51
C PHE A 32 31.96 4.11 -2.70
N VAL A 33 32.57 3.46 -3.68
CA VAL A 33 32.48 2.01 -3.89
C VAL A 33 32.96 1.23 -2.66
N GLN A 34 34.06 1.66 -2.04
CA GLN A 34 34.56 1.01 -0.82
C GLN A 34 33.56 1.12 0.35
N LYS A 35 32.95 2.29 0.55
CA LYS A 35 31.91 2.48 1.58
C LYS A 35 30.66 1.66 1.30
N LEU A 36 30.21 1.56 0.04
CA LEU A 36 29.08 0.69 -0.35
C LEU A 36 29.36 -0.76 0.02
N ARG A 37 30.54 -1.29 -0.32
CA ARG A 37 30.94 -2.66 0.01
C ARG A 37 31.08 -2.89 1.52
N GLN A 38 31.59 -1.90 2.25
CA GLN A 38 31.63 -1.95 3.71
C GLN A 38 30.23 -2.06 4.32
N CYS A 39 29.24 -1.37 3.74
CA CYS A 39 27.87 -1.41 4.22
C CYS A 39 27.11 -2.71 3.88
N CYS A 40 27.72 -3.62 3.09
CA CYS A 40 27.18 -4.97 2.88
C CYS A 40 27.42 -5.91 4.07
N VAL A 41 28.28 -5.54 5.03
CA VAL A 41 28.48 -6.33 6.26
C VAL A 41 27.22 -6.22 7.12
N LEU A 42 26.61 -7.37 7.43
CA LEU A 42 25.42 -7.45 8.27
C LEU A 42 25.81 -7.57 9.75
N PHE A 43 25.02 -6.95 10.61
CA PHE A 43 25.19 -7.02 12.06
C PHE A 43 23.92 -7.59 12.68
N ASP A 44 24.09 -8.40 13.71
CA ASP A 44 22.97 -8.95 14.47
C ASP A 44 22.49 -7.92 15.51
N PHE A 45 21.20 -7.59 15.46
CA PHE A 45 20.53 -6.71 16.42
C PHE A 45 19.56 -7.46 17.34
N LEU A 46 19.27 -8.73 17.05
CA LEU A 46 18.28 -9.55 17.77
C LEU A 46 18.95 -10.49 18.77
N SER A 47 19.88 -11.33 18.33
CA SER A 47 20.44 -12.38 19.21
C SER A 47 21.47 -11.84 20.19
N ASP A 48 22.27 -10.85 19.77
CA ASP A 48 23.23 -10.16 20.63
C ASP A 48 23.20 -8.64 20.38
N PRO A 49 22.28 -7.90 21.02
CA PRO A 49 22.11 -6.46 20.81
C PRO A 49 23.36 -5.65 21.16
N LEU A 50 24.17 -6.12 22.12
CA LEU A 50 25.35 -5.42 22.66
C LEU A 50 26.65 -5.80 21.95
N SER A 51 26.62 -6.77 21.04
CA SER A 51 27.74 -7.08 20.15
C SER A 51 28.05 -5.93 19.19
N ASP A 52 29.32 -5.83 18.80
CA ASP A 52 29.80 -5.02 17.69
C ASP A 52 29.37 -3.54 17.69
N LEU A 53 29.07 -2.95 18.86
CA LEU A 53 28.58 -1.56 18.99
C LEU A 53 29.45 -0.56 18.21
N LYS A 54 30.77 -0.72 18.30
CA LYS A 54 31.72 0.11 17.55
C LYS A 54 31.51 -0.01 16.03
N TRP A 55 31.33 -1.22 15.52
CA TRP A 55 31.20 -1.48 14.08
C TRP A 55 29.80 -1.17 13.55
N LYS A 56 28.77 -1.37 14.37
CA LYS A 56 27.41 -0.87 14.13
C LYS A 56 27.41 0.65 13.95
N GLU A 57 28.14 1.38 14.79
CA GLU A 57 28.27 2.83 14.66
C GLU A 57 29.06 3.25 13.41
N VAL A 58 30.14 2.53 13.07
CA VAL A 58 30.90 2.78 11.83
C VAL A 58 30.00 2.63 10.59
N LYS A 59 29.17 1.58 10.52
CA LYS A 59 28.23 1.39 9.42
C LYS A 59 27.15 2.48 9.39
N ARG A 60 26.60 2.85 10.56
CA ARG A 60 25.62 3.94 10.68
C ARG A 60 26.18 5.27 10.15
N ALA A 61 27.37 5.65 10.59
CA ALA A 61 28.05 6.86 10.14
C ALA A 61 28.37 6.82 8.64
N ALA A 62 28.83 5.68 8.12
CA ALA A 62 29.11 5.52 6.69
C ALA A 62 27.86 5.66 5.81
N LEU A 63 26.73 5.04 6.21
CA LEU A 63 25.45 5.18 5.50
C LEU A 63 24.95 6.63 5.55
N SER A 64 24.98 7.27 6.72
CA SER A 64 24.58 8.67 6.89
C SER A 64 25.40 9.61 6.02
N GLU A 65 26.72 9.42 5.98
CA GLU A 65 27.60 10.22 5.14
C GLU A 65 27.32 10.01 3.64
N MET A 66 27.01 8.77 3.21
CA MET A 66 26.64 8.49 1.81
C MET A 66 25.29 9.14 1.42
N VAL A 67 24.33 9.21 2.34
CA VAL A 67 23.06 9.94 2.13
C VAL A 67 23.33 11.43 1.93
N GLU A 68 24.16 12.04 2.78
CA GLU A 68 24.53 13.45 2.64
C GLU A 68 25.28 13.71 1.33
N TYR A 69 26.22 12.83 0.99
CA TYR A 69 27.05 12.93 -0.22
C TYR A 69 26.21 12.90 -1.50
N ILE A 70 25.28 11.95 -1.64
CA ILE A 70 24.43 11.86 -2.84
C ILE A 70 23.37 12.97 -2.90
N THR A 71 22.99 13.55 -1.77
CA THR A 71 21.99 14.61 -1.70
C THR A 71 22.56 15.97 -2.09
N HIS A 72 23.78 16.29 -1.66
CA HIS A 72 24.37 17.62 -1.85
C HIS A 72 25.26 17.74 -3.09
N ASN A 73 25.77 16.62 -3.61
CA ASN A 73 26.68 16.62 -4.74
C ASN A 73 25.97 16.15 -6.02
N ARG A 74 26.33 16.77 -7.15
CA ARG A 74 25.82 16.39 -8.48
C ARG A 74 26.86 15.60 -9.27
N ASN A 75 26.39 14.81 -10.23
CA ASN A 75 27.17 13.94 -11.11
C ASN A 75 28.00 12.88 -10.37
N VAL A 76 27.57 12.48 -9.17
CA VAL A 76 28.21 11.43 -8.37
C VAL A 76 27.77 10.03 -8.80
N ILE A 77 26.59 9.92 -9.40
CA ILE A 77 26.01 8.64 -9.82
C ILE A 77 26.56 8.26 -11.21
N THR A 78 27.74 7.65 -11.22
CA THR A 78 28.37 7.10 -12.44
C THR A 78 27.88 5.68 -12.74
N GLU A 79 28.08 5.19 -13.97
CA GLU A 79 27.69 3.82 -14.37
C GLU A 79 28.17 2.69 -13.43
N PRO A 80 29.42 2.66 -12.92
CA PRO A 80 29.88 1.58 -12.04
C PRO A 80 29.23 1.60 -10.65
N ILE A 81 28.59 2.69 -10.24
CA ILE A 81 27.94 2.81 -8.92
C ILE A 81 26.61 2.06 -8.87
N TYR A 82 25.86 1.99 -9.99
CA TYR A 82 24.56 1.32 -10.07
C TYR A 82 24.56 -0.12 -9.53
N PRO A 83 25.44 -1.04 -10.00
CA PRO A 83 25.44 -2.41 -9.49
C PRO A 83 25.79 -2.48 -8.00
N GLU A 84 26.72 -1.65 -7.52
CA GLU A 84 27.15 -1.65 -6.11
C GLU A 84 26.02 -1.17 -5.19
N VAL A 85 25.28 -0.13 -5.58
CA VAL A 85 24.11 0.36 -4.82
C VAL A 85 22.98 -0.67 -4.79
N VAL A 86 22.63 -1.25 -5.94
CA VAL A 86 21.55 -2.27 -6.02
C VAL A 86 21.92 -3.51 -5.22
N HIS A 87 23.20 -3.93 -5.28
CA HIS A 87 23.68 -5.05 -4.49
C HIS A 87 23.67 -4.74 -2.98
N MET A 88 24.15 -3.58 -2.56
CA MET A 88 24.14 -3.16 -1.16
C MET A 88 22.72 -3.10 -0.59
N PHE A 89 21.76 -2.56 -1.35
CA PHE A 89 20.35 -2.58 -0.98
C PHE A 89 19.83 -4.01 -0.85
N ALA A 90 20.05 -4.86 -1.86
CA ALA A 90 19.56 -6.23 -1.85
C ALA A 90 20.11 -7.05 -0.66
N VAL A 91 21.39 -6.90 -0.32
CA VAL A 91 22.03 -7.61 0.81
C VAL A 91 21.45 -7.19 2.16
N ASN A 92 21.14 -5.90 2.33
CA ASN A 92 20.61 -5.37 3.59
C ASN A 92 19.10 -5.62 3.73
N MET A 93 18.35 -5.58 2.62
CA MET A 93 16.88 -5.58 2.68
C MET A 93 16.26 -6.95 2.46
N PHE A 94 16.71 -7.71 1.45
CA PHE A 94 16.03 -8.92 1.01
C PHE A 94 16.33 -10.09 1.95
N ARG A 95 15.43 -10.24 2.92
CA ARG A 95 15.43 -11.28 3.94
C ARG A 95 14.06 -11.95 4.01
N THR A 96 14.02 -13.17 4.50
CA THR A 96 12.75 -13.77 4.92
C THR A 96 12.28 -13.06 6.18
N LEU A 97 11.04 -12.58 6.17
CA LEU A 97 10.45 -11.94 7.35
C LEU A 97 10.33 -12.95 8.49
N PRO A 98 10.51 -12.52 9.75
CA PRO A 98 10.31 -13.39 10.89
C PRO A 98 8.85 -13.89 10.95
N PRO A 99 8.58 -15.03 11.60
CA PRO A 99 7.22 -15.48 11.86
C PRO A 99 6.42 -14.39 12.56
N SER A 100 5.13 -14.28 12.25
CA SER A 100 4.30 -13.26 12.86
C SER A 100 4.23 -13.44 14.38
N SER A 101 4.35 -12.32 15.09
CA SER A 101 4.17 -12.25 16.54
C SER A 101 2.71 -12.19 16.95
N ASN A 102 1.83 -11.78 16.03
CA ASN A 102 0.43 -11.58 16.32
C ASN A 102 -0.33 -12.90 16.28
N PRO A 103 -1.30 -13.07 17.20
CA PRO A 103 -2.13 -14.26 17.22
C PRO A 103 -2.99 -14.33 15.96
N THR A 104 -3.21 -15.55 15.46
CA THR A 104 -4.04 -15.80 14.28
C THR A 104 -5.34 -16.47 14.67
N GLY A 105 -6.45 -16.11 14.02
CA GLY A 105 -7.74 -16.74 14.25
C GLY A 105 -8.95 -15.84 13.99
N ALA A 106 -10.15 -16.41 14.09
CA ALA A 106 -11.40 -15.70 13.82
C ALA A 106 -11.82 -14.73 14.93
N GLU A 107 -11.20 -14.83 16.11
CA GLU A 107 -11.49 -14.00 17.29
C GLU A 107 -10.56 -12.79 17.42
N PHE A 108 -9.52 -12.72 16.58
CA PHE A 108 -8.52 -11.65 16.62
C PHE A 108 -8.88 -10.56 15.60
N ASP A 109 -8.85 -9.32 16.07
CA ASP A 109 -9.01 -8.14 15.24
C ASP A 109 -7.62 -7.57 14.91
N PRO A 110 -7.19 -7.55 13.63
CA PRO A 110 -5.91 -6.97 13.24
C PRO A 110 -5.74 -5.49 13.56
N GLU A 111 -6.81 -4.78 13.92
CA GLU A 111 -6.70 -3.41 14.45
C GLU A 111 -6.10 -3.34 15.86
N GLU A 112 -6.16 -4.44 16.62
CA GLU A 112 -5.61 -4.55 17.97
C GLU A 112 -4.16 -5.05 17.99
N ASP A 113 -3.61 -5.40 16.82
CA ASP A 113 -2.25 -5.90 16.69
C ASP A 113 -1.22 -4.86 17.15
N GLU A 114 -0.33 -5.26 18.07
CA GLU A 114 0.81 -4.44 18.46
C GLU A 114 1.90 -4.54 17.38
N PRO A 115 2.37 -3.42 16.80
CA PRO A 115 3.36 -3.47 15.73
C PRO A 115 4.72 -3.92 16.28
N THR A 116 5.23 -5.05 15.78
CA THR A 116 6.60 -5.46 16.07
C THR A 116 7.58 -4.62 15.27
N LEU A 117 8.39 -3.85 15.98
CA LEU A 117 9.40 -2.99 15.41
C LEU A 117 10.67 -3.78 15.05
N GLU A 118 11.22 -3.50 13.86
CA GLU A 118 12.45 -4.14 13.41
C GLU A 118 13.66 -3.64 14.22
N ALA A 119 14.42 -4.57 14.82
CA ALA A 119 15.54 -4.23 15.70
C ALA A 119 16.72 -3.62 14.93
N ALA A 120 16.91 -4.02 13.66
CA ALA A 120 17.95 -3.48 12.79
C ALA A 120 17.59 -2.11 12.17
N TRP A 121 16.46 -1.50 12.57
CA TRP A 121 15.95 -0.25 12.01
C TRP A 121 16.98 0.89 11.91
N PRO A 122 17.89 1.13 12.89
CA PRO A 122 18.90 2.20 12.76
C PRO A 122 19.80 2.08 11.53
N HIS A 123 20.01 0.88 11.00
CA HIS A 123 20.72 0.67 9.74
C HIS A 123 19.75 0.67 8.55
N LEU A 124 18.64 -0.07 8.64
CA LEU A 124 17.69 -0.22 7.53
C LEU A 124 17.08 1.11 7.10
N GLN A 125 16.75 2.00 8.05
CA GLN A 125 16.25 3.34 7.75
C GLN A 125 17.20 4.10 6.81
N LEU A 126 18.51 4.07 7.09
CA LEU A 126 19.50 4.76 6.29
C LEU A 126 19.71 4.09 4.92
N VAL A 127 19.59 2.77 4.84
CA VAL A 127 19.63 2.05 3.54
C VAL A 127 18.45 2.44 2.67
N TYR A 128 17.23 2.50 3.23
CA TYR A 128 16.04 2.97 2.52
C TYR A 128 16.16 4.43 2.09
N GLU A 129 16.56 5.32 3.01
CA GLU A 129 16.74 6.74 2.70
C GLU A 129 17.78 6.94 1.59
N PHE A 130 18.92 6.25 1.69
CA PHE A 130 19.96 6.29 0.66
C PHE A 130 19.42 5.83 -0.69
N PHE A 131 18.70 4.70 -0.75
CA PHE A 131 18.18 4.17 -1.99
C PHE A 131 17.08 5.06 -2.61
N LEU A 132 16.24 5.67 -1.77
CA LEU A 132 15.27 6.67 -2.23
C LEU A 132 15.97 7.89 -2.82
N ARG A 133 16.97 8.46 -2.15
CA ARG A 133 17.72 9.61 -2.69
C ARG A 133 18.47 9.26 -3.96
N PHE A 134 19.00 8.04 -4.06
CA PHE A 134 19.57 7.51 -5.30
C PHE A 134 18.55 7.45 -6.45
N LEU A 135 17.34 6.93 -6.20
CA LEU A 135 16.27 6.89 -7.20
C LEU A 135 15.75 8.27 -7.57
N GLU A 136 15.65 9.20 -6.63
CA GLU A 136 15.09 10.54 -6.82
C GLU A 136 16.10 11.53 -7.42
N SER A 137 17.38 11.22 -7.38
CA SER A 137 18.44 12.06 -7.94
C SER A 137 18.15 12.43 -9.41
N PRO A 138 18.35 13.70 -9.81
CA PRO A 138 18.19 14.12 -11.19
C PRO A 138 19.22 13.47 -12.13
N ASP A 139 20.34 13.00 -11.59
CA ASP A 139 21.41 12.33 -12.34
C ASP A 139 21.13 10.83 -12.57
N PHE A 140 20.05 10.31 -11.97
CA PHE A 140 19.66 8.92 -12.11
C PHE A 140 19.19 8.58 -13.54
N GLN A 141 19.78 7.55 -14.13
CA GLN A 141 19.51 7.10 -15.49
C GLN A 141 18.80 5.73 -15.50
N PRO A 142 17.48 5.68 -15.77
CA PRO A 142 16.72 4.41 -15.79
C PRO A 142 17.25 3.39 -16.80
N ASN A 143 17.85 3.85 -17.91
CA ASN A 143 18.39 2.97 -18.94
C ASN A 143 19.62 2.17 -18.51
N VAL A 144 20.38 2.68 -17.55
CA VAL A 144 21.52 1.96 -16.95
C VAL A 144 21.01 1.06 -15.83
N ALA A 145 20.18 1.62 -14.94
CA ALA A 145 19.64 0.91 -13.77
C ALA A 145 18.79 -0.33 -14.11
N LYS A 146 18.07 -0.34 -15.25
CA LYS A 146 17.21 -1.46 -15.65
C LYS A 146 17.94 -2.80 -15.84
N LYS A 147 19.28 -2.77 -15.95
CA LYS A 147 20.10 -4.00 -16.02
C LYS A 147 20.21 -4.70 -14.67
N TYR A 148 19.96 -3.98 -13.57
CA TYR A 148 20.16 -4.44 -12.20
C TYR A 148 18.85 -4.45 -11.40
N ILE A 149 17.93 -3.52 -11.68
CA ILE A 149 16.57 -3.51 -11.15
C ILE A 149 15.69 -4.28 -12.13
N ASP A 150 15.61 -5.59 -11.93
CA ASP A 150 14.86 -6.51 -12.77
C ASP A 150 13.59 -7.04 -12.08
N GLN A 151 12.93 -8.02 -12.70
CA GLN A 151 11.73 -8.64 -12.14
C GLN A 151 11.99 -9.38 -10.82
N LYS A 152 13.19 -9.93 -10.63
CA LYS A 152 13.56 -10.62 -9.40
C LYS A 152 13.71 -9.62 -8.26
N PHE A 153 14.38 -8.49 -8.51
CA PHE A 153 14.49 -7.39 -7.55
C PHE A 153 13.11 -6.91 -7.10
N VAL A 154 12.19 -6.69 -8.05
CA VAL A 154 10.82 -6.24 -7.74
C VAL A 154 10.04 -7.28 -6.93
N MET A 155 10.20 -8.58 -7.23
CA MET A 155 9.54 -9.65 -6.48
C MET A 155 10.00 -9.64 -5.01
N GLN A 156 11.31 -9.62 -4.77
CA GLN A 156 11.86 -9.60 -3.41
C GLN A 156 11.51 -8.31 -2.66
N LEU A 157 11.39 -7.18 -3.36
CA LEU A 157 10.91 -5.92 -2.78
C LEU A 157 9.44 -6.02 -2.36
N LEU A 158 8.60 -6.66 -3.17
CA LEU A 158 7.18 -6.85 -2.86
C LEU A 158 6.97 -7.80 -1.69
N ASP A 159 7.80 -8.83 -1.55
CA ASP A 159 7.73 -9.77 -0.41
C ASP A 159 7.95 -9.06 0.95
N LEU A 160 8.66 -7.93 0.97
CA LEU A 160 8.88 -7.15 2.19
C LEU A 160 7.66 -6.33 2.65
N PHE A 161 6.63 -6.16 1.80
CA PHE A 161 5.41 -5.42 2.20
C PHE A 161 4.64 -6.12 3.32
N ASP A 162 4.93 -7.39 3.59
CA ASP A 162 4.35 -8.13 4.71
C ASP A 162 5.06 -7.88 6.05
N SER A 163 6.04 -6.97 6.10
CA SER A 163 6.72 -6.56 7.34
C SER A 163 5.71 -6.01 8.35
N GLU A 164 5.83 -6.43 9.62
CA GLU A 164 4.99 -5.90 10.72
C GLU A 164 5.33 -4.44 11.05
N ASP A 165 6.54 -3.97 10.71
CA ASP A 165 6.97 -2.61 10.99
C ASP A 165 6.36 -1.61 9.98
N PRO A 166 5.44 -0.72 10.42
CA PRO A 166 4.80 0.25 9.51
C PRO A 166 5.79 1.23 8.89
N ARG A 167 6.93 1.48 9.55
CA ARG A 167 7.97 2.38 9.02
C ARG A 167 8.62 1.75 7.80
N GLU A 168 8.89 0.44 7.83
CA GLU A 168 9.44 -0.30 6.69
C GLU A 168 8.46 -0.27 5.51
N ARG A 169 7.17 -0.50 5.77
CA ARG A 169 6.12 -0.46 4.73
C ARG A 169 5.97 0.92 4.07
N ASP A 170 6.10 2.01 4.82
CA ASP A 170 6.03 3.37 4.25
C ASP A 170 7.21 3.68 3.30
N PHE A 171 8.42 3.23 3.64
CA PHE A 171 9.57 3.32 2.74
C PHE A 171 9.41 2.44 1.50
N LEU A 172 8.91 1.21 1.67
CA LEU A 172 8.63 0.28 0.57
C LEU A 172 7.59 0.85 -0.40
N LYS A 173 6.50 1.43 0.11
CA LYS A 173 5.46 2.13 -0.66
C LYS A 173 6.08 3.18 -1.58
N THR A 174 6.88 4.08 -1.00
CA THR A 174 7.51 5.17 -1.73
C THR A 174 8.52 4.64 -2.76
N THR A 175 9.32 3.65 -2.37
CA THR A 175 10.33 3.02 -3.24
C THR A 175 9.67 2.34 -4.45
N LEU A 176 8.63 1.54 -4.23
CA LEU A 176 7.88 0.86 -5.27
C LEU A 176 7.21 1.87 -6.22
N HIS A 177 6.62 2.94 -5.69
CA HIS A 177 6.01 4.00 -6.50
C HIS A 177 7.05 4.68 -7.42
N ARG A 178 8.24 5.00 -6.91
CA ARG A 178 9.33 5.58 -7.72
C ARG A 178 9.82 4.62 -8.81
N ILE A 179 9.98 3.33 -8.48
CA ILE A 179 10.34 2.30 -9.45
C ILE A 179 9.25 2.19 -10.54
N TYR A 180 7.98 2.12 -10.17
CA TYR A 180 6.87 2.06 -11.13
C TYR A 180 6.84 3.28 -12.07
N GLY A 181 7.10 4.47 -11.53
CA GLY A 181 7.16 5.71 -12.29
C GLY A 181 8.30 5.71 -13.33
N LYS A 182 9.51 5.33 -12.91
CA LYS A 182 10.74 5.41 -13.74
C LYS A 182 10.92 4.25 -14.72
N PHE A 183 10.41 3.05 -14.41
CA PHE A 183 10.65 1.85 -15.20
C PHE A 183 9.38 1.37 -15.93
N LEU A 184 9.15 1.93 -17.13
CA LEU A 184 7.99 1.56 -17.96
C LEU A 184 7.89 0.05 -18.22
N GLY A 185 9.03 -0.62 -18.43
CA GLY A 185 9.10 -2.07 -18.70
C GLY A 185 8.73 -2.95 -17.51
N LEU A 186 8.76 -2.44 -16.28
CA LEU A 186 8.40 -3.20 -15.07
C LEU A 186 6.93 -3.01 -14.67
N ARG A 187 6.22 -2.02 -15.24
CA ARG A 187 4.85 -1.67 -14.83
C ARG A 187 3.87 -2.85 -14.92
N ALA A 188 3.90 -3.58 -16.03
CA ALA A 188 3.02 -4.74 -16.22
C ALA A 188 3.32 -5.86 -15.20
N TYR A 189 4.61 -6.08 -14.92
CA TYR A 189 5.04 -7.08 -13.95
C TYR A 189 4.64 -6.69 -12.52
N ILE A 190 4.87 -5.44 -12.11
CA ILE A 190 4.47 -4.91 -10.80
C ILE A 190 2.96 -5.09 -10.59
N ARG A 191 2.12 -4.64 -11.54
CA ARG A 191 0.66 -4.81 -11.43
C ARG A 191 0.27 -6.28 -11.31
N LYS A 192 0.89 -7.16 -12.11
CA LYS A 192 0.62 -8.59 -12.04
C LYS A 192 0.99 -9.19 -10.68
N GLN A 193 2.13 -8.82 -10.10
CA GLN A 193 2.54 -9.35 -8.81
C GLN A 193 1.69 -8.82 -7.65
N ILE A 194 1.33 -7.54 -7.66
CA ILE A 194 0.37 -6.99 -6.69
C ILE A 194 -0.98 -7.72 -6.79
N ASN A 195 -1.45 -8.02 -8.01
CA ASN A 195 -2.66 -8.83 -8.19
C ASN A 195 -2.53 -10.22 -7.58
N ASN A 196 -1.39 -10.90 -7.74
CA ASN A 196 -1.15 -12.20 -7.14
C ASN A 196 -1.19 -12.14 -5.60
N ILE A 197 -0.60 -11.10 -5.01
CA ILE A 197 -0.65 -10.85 -3.56
C ILE A 197 -2.10 -10.68 -3.11
N PHE A 198 -2.88 -9.84 -3.81
CA PHE A 198 -4.30 -9.66 -3.49
C PHE A 198 -5.13 -10.92 -3.69
N TYR A 199 -4.87 -11.73 -4.73
CA TYR A 199 -5.56 -13.02 -4.90
C TYR A 199 -5.27 -13.96 -3.73
N ARG A 200 -4.01 -14.10 -3.33
CA ARG A 200 -3.64 -14.92 -2.17
C ARG A 200 -4.28 -14.40 -0.89
N PHE A 201 -4.25 -13.09 -0.67
CA PHE A 201 -4.90 -12.45 0.47
C PHE A 201 -6.41 -12.71 0.51
N ILE A 202 -7.13 -12.51 -0.60
CA ILE A 202 -8.61 -12.63 -0.64
C ILE A 202 -9.09 -14.07 -0.54
N TYR A 203 -8.37 -15.03 -1.15
CA TYR A 203 -8.88 -16.38 -1.39
C TYR A 203 -8.14 -17.47 -0.63
N GLU A 204 -6.96 -17.21 -0.07
CA GLU A 204 -6.14 -18.23 0.60
C GLU A 204 -5.85 -17.90 2.06
N THR A 205 -5.27 -16.73 2.35
CA THR A 205 -4.72 -16.45 3.69
C THR A 205 -5.56 -15.53 4.55
N GLU A 206 -6.31 -14.58 3.97
CA GLU A 206 -6.97 -13.47 4.68
C GLU A 206 -6.04 -12.66 5.62
N HIS A 207 -4.73 -12.77 5.43
CA HIS A 207 -3.71 -12.11 6.24
C HIS A 207 -2.57 -11.62 5.33
N HIS A 208 -2.25 -10.33 5.46
CA HIS A 208 -1.12 -9.64 4.84
C HIS A 208 -1.04 -8.21 5.40
N ASN A 209 0.12 -7.76 5.88
CA ASN A 209 0.25 -6.49 6.60
C ASN A 209 0.24 -5.25 5.69
N GLY A 210 0.72 -5.37 4.45
CA GLY A 210 0.92 -4.25 3.52
C GLY A 210 -0.21 -3.94 2.53
N ILE A 211 -1.46 -4.36 2.78
CA ILE A 211 -2.55 -4.17 1.81
C ILE A 211 -2.88 -2.70 1.61
N ALA A 212 -2.92 -1.91 2.70
CA ALA A 212 -3.21 -0.47 2.65
C ALA A 212 -2.16 0.26 1.80
N GLU A 213 -0.87 0.02 2.05
CA GLU A 213 0.24 0.67 1.36
C GLU A 213 0.29 0.30 -0.14
N LEU A 214 -0.01 -0.96 -0.48
CA LEU A 214 -0.13 -1.38 -1.88
C LEU A 214 -1.29 -0.69 -2.59
N LEU A 215 -2.43 -0.50 -1.89
CA LEU A 215 -3.57 0.25 -2.42
C LEU A 215 -3.25 1.74 -2.60
N GLU A 216 -2.46 2.37 -1.73
CA GLU A 216 -2.02 3.76 -1.94
C GLU A 216 -1.18 3.91 -3.22
N VAL A 217 -0.24 2.97 -3.47
CA VAL A 217 0.51 2.96 -4.73
C VAL A 217 -0.44 2.79 -5.92
N LEU A 218 -1.40 1.87 -5.82
CA LEU A 218 -2.37 1.62 -6.87
C LEU A 218 -3.30 2.83 -7.13
N GLY A 219 -3.74 3.54 -6.10
CA GLY A 219 -4.55 4.75 -6.24
C GLY A 219 -3.85 5.81 -7.08
N SER A 220 -2.56 6.03 -6.83
CA SER A 220 -1.72 6.92 -7.66
C SER A 220 -1.59 6.41 -9.11
N ILE A 221 -1.41 5.09 -9.28
CA ILE A 221 -1.33 4.47 -10.61
C ILE A 221 -2.64 4.63 -11.39
N ILE A 222 -3.79 4.42 -10.76
CA ILE A 222 -5.13 4.51 -11.36
C ILE A 222 -5.39 5.95 -11.80
N ASN A 223 -5.04 6.93 -10.98
CA ASN A 223 -5.16 8.34 -11.35
C ASN A 223 -4.35 8.67 -12.63
N GLY A 224 -3.21 8.00 -12.84
CA GLY A 224 -2.38 8.13 -14.03
C GLY A 224 -2.83 7.32 -15.27
N PHE A 225 -3.97 6.61 -15.23
CA PHE A 225 -4.44 5.85 -16.39
C PHE A 225 -4.85 6.77 -17.55
N ALA A 226 -4.44 6.35 -18.75
CA ALA A 226 -4.87 6.99 -19.99
C ALA A 226 -6.31 6.60 -20.32
N LEU A 227 -7.05 7.54 -20.91
CA LEU A 227 -8.37 7.31 -21.46
C LEU A 227 -8.27 7.02 -22.98
N PRO A 228 -9.06 6.09 -23.53
CA PRO A 228 -10.02 5.22 -22.83
C PRO A 228 -9.34 4.17 -21.95
N LEU A 229 -9.99 3.78 -20.85
CA LEU A 229 -9.48 2.74 -19.96
C LEU A 229 -9.31 1.42 -20.70
N LYS A 230 -8.15 0.78 -20.48
CA LYS A 230 -7.89 -0.57 -21.01
C LYS A 230 -8.72 -1.62 -20.31
N GLU A 231 -9.10 -2.66 -21.06
CA GLU A 231 -9.88 -3.78 -20.53
C GLU A 231 -9.19 -4.49 -19.34
N GLU A 232 -7.85 -4.60 -19.36
CA GLU A 232 -7.08 -5.16 -18.24
C GLU A 232 -7.34 -4.41 -16.91
N HIS A 233 -7.57 -3.10 -16.96
CA HIS A 233 -7.83 -2.28 -15.77
C HIS A 233 -9.28 -2.43 -15.29
N LYS A 234 -10.24 -2.58 -16.22
CA LYS A 234 -11.64 -2.87 -15.88
C LYS A 234 -11.76 -4.24 -15.20
N ILE A 235 -11.07 -5.25 -15.72
CA ILE A 235 -10.98 -6.57 -15.10
C ILE A 235 -10.35 -6.47 -13.70
N PHE A 236 -9.28 -5.68 -13.55
CA PHE A 236 -8.63 -5.48 -12.25
C PHE A 236 -9.60 -4.90 -11.20
N LEU A 237 -10.38 -3.85 -11.54
CA LEU A 237 -11.42 -3.32 -10.67
C LEU A 237 -12.42 -4.41 -10.26
N LEU A 238 -13.02 -5.09 -11.24
CA LEU A 238 -14.13 -6.01 -11.00
C LEU A 238 -13.72 -7.33 -10.33
N LYS A 239 -12.50 -7.82 -10.58
CA LYS A 239 -12.03 -9.14 -10.13
C LYS A 239 -11.05 -9.10 -8.98
N VAL A 240 -10.45 -7.94 -8.68
CA VAL A 240 -9.47 -7.80 -7.61
C VAL A 240 -9.91 -6.77 -6.58
N LEU A 241 -10.16 -5.51 -6.97
CA LEU A 241 -10.53 -4.46 -6.01
C LEU A 241 -11.88 -4.72 -5.34
N LEU A 242 -12.94 -5.01 -6.11
CA LEU A 242 -14.26 -5.24 -5.50
C LEU A 242 -14.28 -6.44 -4.54
N PRO A 243 -13.66 -7.59 -4.85
CA PRO A 243 -13.59 -8.70 -3.89
C PRO A 243 -12.80 -8.41 -2.61
N LEU A 244 -11.90 -7.40 -2.56
CA LEU A 244 -11.21 -7.01 -1.31
C LEU A 244 -12.19 -6.58 -0.21
N HIS A 245 -13.39 -6.10 -0.55
CA HIS A 245 -14.43 -5.75 0.43
C HIS A 245 -14.96 -6.96 1.21
N LYS A 246 -14.73 -8.18 0.73
CA LYS A 246 -15.23 -9.40 1.38
C LYS A 246 -14.45 -9.74 2.65
N VAL A 247 -13.16 -9.44 2.70
CA VAL A 247 -12.26 -9.87 3.78
C VAL A 247 -12.66 -9.19 5.09
N LYS A 248 -12.46 -9.89 6.22
CA LYS A 248 -12.90 -9.42 7.54
C LYS A 248 -12.16 -8.15 7.98
N SER A 249 -10.84 -8.13 7.80
CA SER A 249 -9.92 -7.04 8.14
C SER A 249 -10.00 -5.83 7.19
N LEU A 250 -11.17 -5.60 6.57
CA LEU A 250 -11.40 -4.49 5.63
C LEU A 250 -11.07 -3.13 6.26
N SER A 251 -11.33 -2.98 7.55
CA SER A 251 -11.19 -1.72 8.27
C SER A 251 -9.76 -1.13 8.21
N VAL A 252 -8.74 -2.00 8.15
CA VAL A 252 -7.32 -1.62 8.06
C VAL A 252 -6.97 -0.88 6.76
N TYR A 253 -7.67 -1.17 5.67
CA TYR A 253 -7.33 -0.65 4.33
C TYR A 253 -8.53 -0.04 3.56
N HIS A 254 -9.69 0.07 4.21
CA HIS A 254 -10.92 0.56 3.59
C HIS A 254 -10.78 1.94 2.95
N PRO A 255 -10.21 2.97 3.61
CA PRO A 255 -10.09 4.29 3.00
C PRO A 255 -9.30 4.28 1.69
N GLN A 256 -8.20 3.51 1.64
CA GLN A 256 -7.36 3.38 0.45
C GLN A 256 -8.08 2.63 -0.67
N LEU A 257 -8.90 1.62 -0.32
CA LEU A 257 -9.70 0.86 -1.27
C LEU A 257 -10.83 1.71 -1.87
N ALA A 258 -11.59 2.42 -1.02
CA ALA A 258 -12.65 3.32 -1.44
C ALA A 258 -12.10 4.40 -2.40
N TYR A 259 -10.96 5.00 -2.05
CA TYR A 259 -10.24 5.93 -2.93
C TYR A 259 -9.96 5.29 -4.30
N CYS A 260 -9.41 4.07 -4.35
CA CYS A 260 -9.15 3.39 -5.62
C CYS A 260 -10.42 3.17 -6.45
N VAL A 261 -11.54 2.83 -5.81
CA VAL A 261 -12.83 2.61 -6.48
C VAL A 261 -13.37 3.91 -7.05
N VAL A 262 -13.42 4.98 -6.26
CA VAL A 262 -13.88 6.31 -6.70
C VAL A 262 -13.03 6.84 -7.85
N GLN A 263 -11.69 6.71 -7.78
CA GLN A 263 -10.80 7.10 -8.87
C GLN A 263 -11.09 6.35 -10.19
N PHE A 264 -11.57 5.10 -10.13
CA PHE A 264 -11.99 4.38 -11.33
C PHE A 264 -13.27 4.96 -11.93
N LEU A 265 -14.23 5.32 -11.09
CA LEU A 265 -15.52 5.87 -11.52
C LEU A 265 -15.37 7.27 -12.12
N GLU A 266 -14.48 8.11 -11.57
CA GLU A 266 -14.14 9.41 -12.16
C GLU A 266 -13.52 9.29 -13.57
N LYS A 267 -12.82 8.18 -13.85
CA LYS A 267 -12.18 7.93 -15.15
C LYS A 267 -13.16 7.36 -16.19
N ASP A 268 -14.12 6.56 -15.75
CA ASP A 268 -15.11 5.91 -16.61
C ASP A 268 -16.40 5.61 -15.83
N SER A 269 -17.38 6.50 -15.95
CA SER A 269 -18.66 6.44 -15.24
C SER A 269 -19.48 5.19 -15.61
N THR A 270 -19.23 4.55 -16.76
CA THR A 270 -19.91 3.31 -17.18
C THR A 270 -19.65 2.13 -16.25
N LEU A 271 -18.61 2.22 -15.40
CA LEU A 271 -18.27 1.21 -14.41
C LEU A 271 -19.10 1.33 -13.12
N THR A 272 -19.92 2.37 -12.97
CA THR A 272 -20.66 2.63 -11.71
C THR A 272 -21.69 1.54 -11.42
N GLU A 273 -22.49 1.16 -12.42
CA GLU A 273 -23.50 0.10 -12.26
C GLU A 273 -22.90 -1.22 -11.74
N PRO A 274 -21.88 -1.83 -12.39
CA PRO A 274 -21.31 -3.08 -11.90
C PRO A 274 -20.62 -2.94 -10.54
N VAL A 275 -20.05 -1.78 -10.21
CA VAL A 275 -19.42 -1.50 -8.91
C VAL A 275 -20.47 -1.46 -7.78
N VAL A 276 -21.51 -0.64 -7.92
CA VAL A 276 -22.58 -0.52 -6.92
C VAL A 276 -23.28 -1.86 -6.74
N MET A 277 -23.56 -2.58 -7.83
CA MET A 277 -24.20 -3.91 -7.75
C MET A 277 -23.31 -4.94 -7.05
N ALA A 278 -21.98 -4.85 -7.17
CA ALA A 278 -21.06 -5.71 -6.43
C ALA A 278 -21.00 -5.37 -4.94
N LEU A 279 -20.96 -4.09 -4.56
CA LEU A 279 -21.01 -3.67 -3.16
C LEU A 279 -22.31 -4.12 -2.49
N LEU A 280 -23.45 -3.95 -3.18
CA LEU A 280 -24.74 -4.47 -2.70
C LEU A 280 -24.77 -5.99 -2.56
N LYS A 281 -24.07 -6.72 -3.45
CA LYS A 281 -23.91 -8.17 -3.36
C LYS A 281 -23.02 -8.58 -2.17
N TYR A 282 -21.97 -7.83 -1.88
CA TYR A 282 -21.04 -8.09 -0.78
C TYR A 282 -21.46 -7.47 0.56
N TRP A 283 -22.66 -6.88 0.61
CA TRP A 283 -23.16 -6.16 1.78
C TRP A 283 -23.04 -6.98 3.07
N PRO A 284 -22.31 -6.50 4.09
CA PRO A 284 -22.11 -7.21 5.35
C PRO A 284 -23.44 -7.48 6.06
N LYS A 285 -23.66 -8.70 6.54
CA LYS A 285 -24.91 -9.07 7.24
C LYS A 285 -24.74 -9.31 8.73
N THR A 286 -23.50 -9.44 9.19
CA THR A 286 -23.15 -9.81 10.57
C THR A 286 -22.04 -8.95 11.16
N HIS A 287 -21.64 -7.86 10.47
CA HIS A 287 -20.49 -7.03 10.86
C HIS A 287 -20.84 -5.54 10.71
N SER A 288 -21.44 -4.97 11.74
CA SER A 288 -21.95 -3.59 11.72
C SER A 288 -20.90 -2.52 11.42
N PRO A 289 -19.64 -2.59 11.91
CA PRO A 289 -18.60 -1.63 11.49
C PRO A 289 -18.33 -1.64 9.99
N LYS A 290 -18.43 -2.82 9.35
CA LYS A 290 -18.27 -2.93 7.89
C LYS A 290 -19.50 -2.39 7.16
N GLU A 291 -20.71 -2.52 7.71
CA GLU A 291 -21.89 -1.87 7.13
C GLU A 291 -21.73 -0.35 7.12
N VAL A 292 -21.18 0.24 8.20
CA VAL A 292 -20.87 1.68 8.25
C VAL A 292 -19.82 2.06 7.20
N MET A 293 -18.77 1.25 7.03
CA MET A 293 -17.77 1.45 5.97
C MET A 293 -18.39 1.43 4.55
N PHE A 294 -19.22 0.44 4.26
CA PHE A 294 -19.94 0.36 2.98
C PHE A 294 -20.87 1.56 2.75
N LEU A 295 -21.52 2.05 3.81
CA LEU A 295 -22.33 3.27 3.74
C LEU A 295 -21.45 4.51 3.52
N ASN A 296 -20.23 4.57 4.07
CA ASN A 296 -19.29 5.65 3.76
C ASN A 296 -18.89 5.63 2.29
N GLU A 297 -18.39 4.49 1.80
CA GLU A 297 -17.93 4.35 0.42
C GLU A 297 -19.06 4.59 -0.59
N LEU A 298 -20.28 4.10 -0.32
CA LEU A 298 -21.41 4.36 -1.21
C LEU A 298 -21.79 5.85 -1.26
N GLU A 299 -21.59 6.63 -0.19
CA GLU A 299 -21.83 8.07 -0.26
C GLU A 299 -20.80 8.73 -1.17
N GLU A 300 -19.52 8.39 -1.02
CA GLU A 300 -18.45 8.91 -1.89
C GLU A 300 -18.66 8.54 -3.37
N ILE A 301 -19.16 7.32 -3.64
CA ILE A 301 -19.54 6.90 -4.99
C ILE A 301 -20.72 7.72 -5.53
N LEU A 302 -21.72 8.00 -4.69
CA LEU A 302 -22.87 8.81 -5.08
C LEU A 302 -22.51 10.30 -5.28
N ASP A 303 -21.45 10.80 -4.68
CA ASP A 303 -20.97 12.16 -4.92
C ASP A 303 -20.40 12.37 -6.33
N VAL A 304 -19.93 11.29 -6.97
CA VAL A 304 -19.36 11.32 -8.33
C VAL A 304 -20.24 10.65 -9.39
N ILE A 305 -21.39 10.09 -9.00
CA ILE A 305 -22.27 9.36 -9.92
C ILE A 305 -22.94 10.29 -10.92
N GLU A 306 -22.98 9.91 -12.20
CA GLU A 306 -23.80 10.65 -13.17
C GLU A 306 -25.30 10.28 -13.02
N PRO A 307 -26.24 11.22 -13.23
CA PRO A 307 -27.67 10.93 -13.15
C PRO A 307 -28.13 9.78 -14.05
N SER A 308 -27.52 9.64 -15.24
CA SER A 308 -27.75 8.55 -16.20
C SER A 308 -27.42 7.17 -15.61
N GLU A 309 -26.37 7.06 -14.81
CA GLU A 309 -25.93 5.85 -14.14
C GLU A 309 -26.73 5.60 -12.85
N PHE A 310 -27.07 6.67 -12.12
CA PHE A 310 -27.87 6.58 -10.90
C PHE A 310 -29.22 5.89 -11.12
N VAL A 311 -29.93 6.22 -12.21
CA VAL A 311 -31.23 5.62 -12.52
C VAL A 311 -31.16 4.09 -12.66
N LYS A 312 -30.01 3.54 -13.05
CA LYS A 312 -29.82 2.08 -13.20
C LYS A 312 -29.72 1.37 -11.85
N VAL A 313 -29.19 2.03 -10.83
CA VAL A 313 -28.88 1.43 -9.52
C VAL A 313 -29.76 1.92 -8.38
N MET A 314 -30.53 3.00 -8.56
CA MET A 314 -31.31 3.63 -7.48
C MET A 314 -32.28 2.65 -6.78
N GLU A 315 -33.00 1.81 -7.51
CA GLU A 315 -33.97 0.92 -6.88
C GLU A 315 -33.33 -0.13 -5.95
N PRO A 316 -32.33 -0.92 -6.38
CA PRO A 316 -31.67 -1.86 -5.48
C PRO A 316 -30.88 -1.15 -4.36
N LEU A 317 -30.27 0.00 -4.63
CA LEU A 317 -29.57 0.81 -3.64
C LEU A 317 -30.51 1.26 -2.51
N PHE A 318 -31.62 1.91 -2.84
CA PHE A 318 -32.56 2.44 -1.84
C PHE A 318 -33.32 1.33 -1.11
N ARG A 319 -33.50 0.14 -1.72
CA ARG A 319 -33.98 -1.05 -0.98
C ARG A 319 -33.00 -1.48 0.11
N GLN A 320 -31.70 -1.33 -0.10
CA GLN A 320 -30.69 -1.63 0.91
C GLN A 320 -30.62 -0.51 1.96
N LEU A 321 -30.62 0.77 1.56
CA LEU A 321 -30.68 1.90 2.50
C LEU A 321 -31.92 1.85 3.41
N ALA A 322 -33.09 1.47 2.89
CA ALA A 322 -34.30 1.28 3.69
C ALA A 322 -34.11 0.27 4.84
N LYS A 323 -33.30 -0.79 4.61
CA LYS A 323 -32.95 -1.76 5.65
C LYS A 323 -31.99 -1.15 6.66
N CYS A 324 -30.98 -0.40 6.21
CA CYS A 324 -29.99 0.25 7.08
C CYS A 324 -30.64 1.30 7.98
N VAL A 325 -31.56 2.12 7.45
CA VAL A 325 -32.38 3.07 8.24
C VAL A 325 -33.25 2.36 9.27
N SER A 326 -33.71 1.14 8.96
CA SER A 326 -34.47 0.31 9.89
C SER A 326 -33.61 -0.57 10.79
N SER A 327 -32.28 -0.39 10.75
CA SER A 327 -31.37 -1.21 11.53
C SER A 327 -31.55 -0.91 13.02
N PRO A 328 -31.61 -1.94 13.89
CA PRO A 328 -31.58 -1.71 15.34
C PRO A 328 -30.21 -1.21 15.82
N HIS A 329 -29.16 -1.31 14.99
CA HIS A 329 -27.82 -0.85 15.32
C HIS A 329 -27.70 0.66 15.02
N PHE A 330 -27.55 1.47 16.07
CA PHE A 330 -27.65 2.93 15.94
C PHE A 330 -26.65 3.53 14.95
N GLN A 331 -25.37 3.10 14.96
CA GLN A 331 -24.36 3.64 14.04
C GLN A 331 -24.70 3.38 12.56
N VAL A 332 -25.37 2.26 12.25
CA VAL A 332 -25.77 1.93 10.88
C VAL A 332 -26.95 2.80 10.46
N ALA A 333 -27.96 2.94 11.33
CA ALA A 333 -29.13 3.75 11.06
C ALA A 333 -28.78 5.25 10.94
N GLU A 334 -28.00 5.78 11.89
CA GLU A 334 -27.50 7.15 11.89
C GLU A 334 -26.71 7.44 10.61
N ARG A 335 -25.76 6.56 10.26
CA ARG A 335 -24.94 6.75 9.08
C ARG A 335 -25.75 6.75 7.78
N ALA A 336 -26.74 5.86 7.68
CA ALA A 336 -27.63 5.80 6.52
C ALA A 336 -28.54 7.04 6.43
N LEU A 337 -29.05 7.52 7.56
CA LEU A 337 -29.86 8.75 7.62
C LEU A 337 -29.05 10.01 7.28
N TYR A 338 -27.73 9.98 7.50
CA TYR A 338 -26.86 11.11 7.17
C TYR A 338 -26.82 11.44 5.67
N TYR A 339 -27.19 10.50 4.79
CA TYR A 339 -27.29 10.73 3.34
C TYR A 339 -28.26 11.87 2.98
N TRP A 340 -29.26 12.14 3.83
CA TRP A 340 -30.21 13.25 3.63
C TRP A 340 -29.58 14.63 3.84
N ASN A 341 -28.37 14.71 4.41
CA ASN A 341 -27.63 15.96 4.57
C ASN A 341 -26.79 16.31 3.34
N ASN A 342 -26.62 15.36 2.41
CA ASN A 342 -25.86 15.57 1.19
C ASN A 342 -26.75 16.21 0.10
N GLU A 343 -26.44 17.44 -0.29
CA GLU A 343 -27.23 18.22 -1.25
C GLU A 343 -27.32 17.53 -2.62
N TYR A 344 -26.23 16.89 -3.06
CA TYR A 344 -26.19 16.24 -4.35
C TYR A 344 -27.07 14.99 -4.35
N ILE A 345 -26.95 14.13 -3.34
CA ILE A 345 -27.80 12.94 -3.18
C ILE A 345 -29.28 13.36 -3.06
N MET A 346 -29.57 14.43 -2.34
CA MET A 346 -30.94 14.95 -2.20
C MET A 346 -31.51 15.43 -3.54
N SER A 347 -30.69 16.04 -4.41
CA SER A 347 -31.13 16.41 -5.76
C SER A 347 -31.47 15.18 -6.61
N LEU A 348 -30.63 14.14 -6.59
CA LEU A 348 -30.87 12.87 -7.28
C LEU A 348 -32.15 12.17 -6.78
N ILE A 349 -32.40 12.22 -5.47
CA ILE A 349 -33.64 11.70 -4.86
C ILE A 349 -34.85 12.49 -5.35
N SER A 350 -34.77 13.82 -5.37
CA SER A 350 -35.87 14.69 -5.78
C SER A 350 -36.30 14.39 -7.22
N ASP A 351 -35.34 14.29 -8.14
CA ASP A 351 -35.62 14.02 -9.56
C ASP A 351 -36.21 12.62 -9.80
N ASN A 352 -35.96 11.68 -8.89
CA ASN A 352 -36.40 10.28 -8.99
C ASN A 352 -37.41 9.89 -7.89
N ALA A 353 -38.06 10.88 -7.26
CA ALA A 353 -38.90 10.68 -6.07
C ALA A 353 -40.04 9.69 -6.30
N ALA A 354 -40.60 9.64 -7.52
CA ALA A 354 -41.66 8.72 -7.90
C ALA A 354 -41.31 7.24 -7.68
N LYS A 355 -40.02 6.88 -7.78
CA LYS A 355 -39.51 5.52 -7.57
C LYS A 355 -38.92 5.32 -6.17
N ILE A 356 -38.21 6.32 -5.65
CA ILE A 356 -37.47 6.21 -4.39
C ILE A 356 -38.39 6.33 -3.16
N LEU A 357 -39.32 7.28 -3.17
CA LEU A 357 -40.15 7.59 -2.00
C LEU A 357 -41.00 6.38 -1.54
N PRO A 358 -41.65 5.60 -2.44
CA PRO A 358 -42.37 4.39 -2.04
C PRO A 358 -41.50 3.31 -1.37
N ILE A 359 -40.20 3.27 -1.69
CA ILE A 359 -39.24 2.31 -1.11
C ILE A 359 -38.84 2.76 0.30
N MET A 360 -38.54 4.05 0.48
CA MET A 360 -38.01 4.59 1.74
C MET A 360 -39.08 4.88 2.78
N PHE A 361 -40.28 5.32 2.37
CA PHE A 361 -41.33 5.77 3.27
C PHE A 361 -41.72 4.72 4.34
N PRO A 362 -41.92 3.43 4.01
CA PRO A 362 -42.28 2.42 5.02
C PRO A 362 -41.22 2.26 6.11
N ALA A 363 -39.94 2.35 5.76
CA ALA A 363 -38.83 2.25 6.71
C ALA A 363 -38.82 3.45 7.66
N LEU A 364 -38.89 4.67 7.13
CA LEU A 364 -38.89 5.90 7.92
C LEU A 364 -40.13 6.01 8.83
N TYR A 365 -41.31 5.69 8.29
CA TYR A 365 -42.58 5.81 9.02
C TYR A 365 -42.74 4.81 10.17
N ARG A 366 -42.22 3.58 10.02
CA ARG A 366 -42.29 2.57 11.09
C ARG A 366 -41.38 2.96 12.26
N ASN A 367 -40.16 3.38 11.98
CA ASN A 367 -39.17 3.65 13.02
C ASN A 367 -39.47 4.96 13.78
N SER A 368 -40.15 5.94 13.18
CA SER A 368 -40.53 7.19 13.87
C SER A 368 -41.44 6.99 15.09
N LYS A 369 -42.13 5.85 15.18
CA LYS A 369 -43.08 5.55 16.28
C LYS A 369 -42.49 4.73 17.42
N SER A 370 -41.40 4.00 17.19
CA SER A 370 -40.95 2.96 18.12
C SER A 370 -39.44 2.72 18.14
N HIS A 371 -38.63 3.67 17.66
CA HIS A 371 -37.17 3.54 17.73
C HIS A 371 -36.69 3.69 19.18
N TRP A 372 -35.82 2.77 19.62
CA TRP A 372 -35.35 2.69 21.00
C TRP A 372 -34.33 3.79 21.36
N ASN A 373 -33.56 4.23 20.37
CA ASN A 373 -32.60 5.32 20.49
C ASN A 373 -33.28 6.63 20.08
N LYS A 374 -33.19 7.66 20.95
CA LYS A 374 -33.97 8.91 20.89
C LYS A 374 -33.40 9.96 19.95
#